data_AF-A0A2N1HYP6-F1
#
_entry.id   AF-A0A2N1HYP6-F1
#
_cell.length_a   1.000
_cell.length_b   1.000
_cell.length_c   1.000
_cell.angle_alpha   90.00
_cell.angle_beta   90.00
_cell.angle_gamma   90.00
#
_symmetry.space_group_name_H-M   'P 1'
#
loop_
_entity.id
_entity.type
_entity.pdbx_description
1 polymer ?
#
loop_
_entity_poly.entity_id
_entity_poly.type
_entity_poly.pdbx_seq_one_letter_code
_entity_poly.pdbx_strand_id
1 'polypeptide(L)' 'MHIQHQNREHLQQIPVGQQLILFLGFVTFITGLICFGYAFLAWFLLPFSSRILLIACIGLIAAYLGRKALRRGRQEITL' A
#
# COMPACT_ATOMS: atom_id res chain seq x y z
N MET A 1 0.51 -38.77 -16.65
CA MET A 1 0.81 -37.60 -15.76
C MET A 1 1.47 -36.50 -16.60
N HIS A 2 0.66 -35.67 -17.27
CA HIS A 2 1.14 -34.62 -18.19
C HIS A 2 0.25 -33.37 -18.04
N ILE A 3 0.18 -32.82 -16.84
CA ILE A 3 -0.61 -31.60 -16.53
C ILE A 3 0.28 -30.59 -15.75
N GLN A 4 1.59 -30.61 -15.99
CA GLN A 4 2.55 -29.72 -15.32
C GLN A 4 3.14 -28.66 -16.25
N HIS A 5 2.92 -28.75 -17.57
CA HIS A 5 3.56 -27.82 -18.52
C HIS A 5 2.68 -26.64 -18.97
N GLN A 6 1.35 -26.70 -18.82
CA GLN A 6 0.46 -25.64 -19.31
C GLN A 6 0.27 -24.48 -18.31
N ASN A 7 0.77 -24.61 -17.08
CA ASN A 7 0.59 -23.60 -16.02
C ASN A 7 1.73 -22.56 -15.94
N ARG A 8 2.65 -22.54 -16.90
CA ARG A 8 3.78 -21.58 -16.93
C ARG A 8 3.66 -20.52 -18.03
N GLU A 9 2.75 -20.68 -18.98
CA GLU A 9 2.62 -19.74 -20.12
C GLU A 9 1.58 -18.64 -19.88
N HIS A 10 0.78 -18.73 -18.83
CA HIS A 10 0.04 -17.58 -18.28
C HIS A 10 0.92 -16.81 -17.28
N LEU A 11 2.15 -16.48 -17.71
CA LEU A 11 2.85 -15.27 -17.25
C LEU A 11 1.98 -14.09 -17.69
N GLN A 12 0.92 -13.91 -16.92
CA GLN A 12 -0.07 -12.85 -16.99
C GLN A 12 0.72 -11.56 -17.07
N GLN A 13 0.85 -11.04 -18.29
CA GLN A 13 1.48 -9.76 -18.53
C GLN A 13 0.65 -8.75 -17.77
N ILE A 14 1.10 -8.41 -16.56
CA ILE A 14 0.47 -7.39 -15.74
C ILE A 14 0.55 -6.11 -16.59
N PRO A 15 -0.59 -5.55 -17.04
CA PRO A 15 -0.59 -4.37 -17.86
C PRO A 15 0.20 -3.27 -17.14
N VAL A 16 1.10 -2.58 -17.86
CA VAL A 16 2.05 -1.60 -17.30
C VAL A 16 1.34 -0.55 -16.42
N GLY A 17 0.11 -0.16 -16.79
CA GLY A 17 -0.72 0.76 -16.00
C GLY A 17 -1.08 0.22 -14.61
N GLN A 18 -1.31 -1.08 -14.48
CA GLN A 18 -1.64 -1.74 -13.22
C GLN A 18 -0.40 -1.85 -12.31
N GLN A 19 0.78 -2.08 -12.90
CA GLN A 19 2.05 -2.06 -12.19
C GLN A 19 2.37 -0.67 -11.61
N LEU A 20 2.04 0.40 -12.35
CA LEU A 20 2.12 1.79 -11.86
C LEU A 20 1.15 2.06 -10.70
N ILE A 21 -0.10 1.58 -10.78
CA ILE A 21 -1.07 1.72 -9.69
C ILE A 21 -0.62 0.97 -8.44
N LEU A 22 -0.05 -0.23 -8.62
CA LEU A 22 0.49 -1.03 -7.51
C LEU A 22 1.68 -0.32 -6.85
N PHE A 23 2.58 0.23 -7.66
CA PHE A 23 3.73 1.00 -7.21
C PHE A 23 3.30 2.27 -6.47
N LEU A 24 2.38 3.04 -7.03
CA LEU A 24 1.84 4.25 -6.38
C LEU A 24 1.13 3.91 -5.06
N GLY A 25 0.36 2.82 -5.03
CA GLY A 25 -0.26 2.29 -3.82
C GLY A 25 0.76 1.91 -2.75
N PHE A 26 1.87 1.27 -3.15
CA PHE A 26 2.98 0.93 -2.27
C PHE A 26 3.70 2.17 -1.71
N VAL A 27 4.03 3.14 -2.57
CA VAL A 27 4.67 4.40 -2.13
C VAL A 27 3.77 5.15 -1.15
N THR A 28 2.47 5.24 -1.45
CA THR A 28 1.49 5.88 -0.56
C THR A 28 1.38 5.14 0.78
N PHE A 29 1.42 3.81 0.75
CA PHE A 29 1.39 2.97 1.95
C PHE A 29 2.60 3.22 2.86
N ILE A 30 3.81 3.17 2.30
CA ILE A 30 5.05 3.39 3.05
C ILE A 30 5.12 4.81 3.58
N THR A 31 4.76 5.81 2.77
CA THR A 31 4.70 7.22 3.19
C THR A 31 3.72 7.40 4.35
N GLY A 32 2.55 6.76 4.31
CA GLY A 32 1.57 6.79 5.40
C GLY A 32 2.10 6.17 6.69
N LEU A 33 2.80 5.04 6.61
CA LEU A 33 3.44 4.39 7.77
C LEU A 33 4.54 5.27 8.38
N ILE A 34 5.37 5.89 7.56
CA ILE A 34 6.43 6.80 8.03
C ILE A 34 5.81 8.02 8.69
N CYS A 35 4.78 8.63 8.10
CA CYS A 35 4.06 9.74 8.72
C CYS A 35 3.44 9.36 10.06
N PHE A 36 2.84 8.17 10.16
CA PHE A 36 2.29 7.68 11.43
C PHE A 36 3.39 7.46 12.47
N GLY A 37 4.51 6.83 12.09
CA GLY A 37 5.66 6.64 12.98
C GLY A 37 6.28 7.96 13.43
N TYR A 38 6.39 8.93 12.54
CA TYR A 38 6.85 10.28 12.87
C TYR A 38 5.90 11.00 13.82
N ALA A 39 4.58 10.92 13.59
CA ALA A 39 3.60 11.50 14.49
C ALA A 39 3.64 10.83 15.87
N PHE A 40 3.86 9.52 15.93
CA PHE A 40 4.02 8.79 17.19
C PHE A 40 5.28 9.22 17.95
N LEU A 41 6.41 9.40 17.23
CA LEU A 41 7.63 9.91 17.81
C LEU A 41 7.47 11.37 18.29
N ALA A 42 6.84 12.22 17.48
CA ALA A 42 6.54 13.61 17.85
C ALA A 42 5.61 13.69 19.07
N TRP A 43 4.66 12.76 19.20
CA TRP A 43 3.80 12.67 20.37
C TRP A 43 4.57 12.34 21.66
N PHE A 44 5.64 11.55 21.54
CA PHE A 44 6.52 11.23 22.67
C PHE A 44 7.43 12.42 23.07
N LEU A 45 7.91 13.19 22.09
CA LEU A 45 8.87 14.29 22.34
C LEU A 45 8.22 15.65 22.65
N LEU A 46 7.01 15.93 22.16
CA LEU A 46 6.35 17.21 22.34
C LEU A 46 5.06 17.11 23.16
N PRO A 47 4.70 18.17 23.92
CA PRO A 47 3.41 18.22 24.60
C PRO A 47 2.25 18.08 23.59
N PHE A 48 1.19 17.45 24.07
CA PHE A 48 0.04 17.03 23.25
C PHE A 48 -0.46 18.17 22.35
N SER A 49 -0.35 17.98 21.04
CA SER A 49 -0.75 18.98 20.03
C SER A 49 -1.73 18.37 19.06
N SER A 50 -2.83 19.08 18.80
CA SER A 50 -3.88 18.68 17.84
C SER A 50 -3.32 18.45 16.44
N ARG A 51 -2.20 19.08 16.09
CA ARG A 51 -1.49 18.87 14.82
C ARG A 51 -0.91 17.46 14.69
N ILE A 52 -0.40 16.90 15.78
CA ILE A 52 0.19 15.55 15.81
C ILE A 52 -0.90 14.50 15.57
N LEU A 53 -2.07 14.69 16.20
CA LEU A 53 -3.24 13.84 15.99
C LEU A 53 -3.70 13.87 14.53
N LEU A 54 -3.73 15.06 13.92
CA LEU A 54 -4.16 15.26 12.53
C LEU A 54 -3.20 14.55 11.56
N ILE A 55 -1.88 14.67 11.77
CA ILE A 55 -0.86 13.97 10.97
C ILE A 55 -0.97 12.45 11.13
N ALA A 56 -1.19 11.96 12.35
CA ALA A 56 -1.39 10.53 12.61
C ALA A 56 -2.63 9.98 11.88
N CYS A 57 -3.75 10.71 11.92
CA CYS A 57 -4.96 10.35 11.18
C CYS A 57 -4.75 10.33 9.67
N ILE A 58 -4.08 11.36 9.11
CA ILE A 58 -3.76 11.40 7.67
C ILE A 58 -2.85 10.22 7.29
N GLY A 59 -1.82 9.94 8.10
CA GLY A 59 -0.92 8.81 7.88
C GLY A 59 -1.65 7.47 7.85
N LEU A 60 -2.60 7.25 8.78
CA LEU A 60 -3.44 6.06 8.80
C LEU A 60 -4.36 5.96 7.58
N ILE A 61 -4.98 7.06 7.15
CA ILE A 61 -5.84 7.08 5.95
C ILE A 61 -5.00 6.76 4.71
N ALA A 62 -3.82 7.37 4.55
CA ALA A 62 -2.91 7.10 3.46
C ALA A 62 -2.44 5.63 3.44
N ALA A 63 -2.08 5.08 4.60
CA ALA A 63 -1.75 3.67 4.74
C ALA A 63 -2.95 2.76 4.40
N TYR A 64 -4.16 3.10 4.82
CA TYR A 64 -5.35 2.35 4.47
C TYR A 64 -5.63 2.37 2.96
N LEU A 65 -5.54 3.53 2.32
CA LEU A 65 -5.72 3.71 0.87
C LEU A 65 -4.67 2.94 0.08
N GLY A 66 -3.39 3.02 0.47
CA GLY A 66 -2.32 2.25 -0.14
C GLY A 66 -2.55 0.74 -0.04
N ARG A 67 -2.95 0.24 1.14
CA ARG A 67 -3.33 -1.17 1.33
C ARG A 67 -4.51 -1.58 0.45
N LYS A 68 -5.51 -0.71 0.28
CA LYS A 68 -6.69 -0.98 -0.57
C LYS A 68 -6.30 -1.05 -2.04
N ALA A 69 -5.41 -0.17 -2.52
CA ALA A 69 -4.88 -0.19 -3.88
C ALA A 69 -4.08 -1.48 -4.15
N LEU A 70 -3.22 -1.88 -3.22
CA LEU A 70 -2.46 -3.14 -3.29
C LEU A 70 -3.37 -4.38 -3.33
N ARG A 71 -4.49 -4.37 -2.58
CA ARG A 71 -5.47 -5.47 -2.60
C ARG A 71 -6.25 -5.57 -3.90
N ARG A 72 -6.62 -4.45 -4.52
CA ARG A 72 -7.33 -4.43 -5.81
C ARG A 72 -6.49 -5.01 -6.93
N GLY A 73 -5.21 -4.65 -7.00
CA GLY A 73 -4.29 -5.25 -7.98
C GLY A 73 -4.15 -6.77 -7.85
N ARG A 74 -4.38 -7.35 -6.66
CA ARG A 74 -4.34 -8.80 -6.45
C ARG A 74 -5.61 -9.53 -6.93
N GLN A 75 -6.77 -8.88 -6.91
CA GLN A 75 -8.04 -9.50 -7.34
C GLN A 75 -8.17 -9.58 -8.86
N GLU A 76 -7.61 -8.62 -9.59
CA GLU A 76 -7.61 -8.61 -11.06
C GLU A 76 -6.62 -9.61 -11.68
N ILE A 77 -5.68 -10.16 -10.89
CA ILE A 77 -4.76 -11.23 -11.34
C ILE A 77 -5.44 -12.61 -11.28
N THR A 78 -6.59 -12.75 -10.60
CA THR A 78 -7.24 -14.07 -10.37
C THR A 78 -8.54 -14.28 -11.16
N LEU A 79 -8.91 -13.35 -12.04
CA LEU A 79 -10.07 -13.44 -12.96
C LEU A 79 -9.58 -13.64 -14.39
#